data_AF-A0A820JUM3-F1
#
_entry.id   AF-A0A820JUM3-F1
#
_cell.length_a   1.000
_cell.length_b   1.000
_cell.length_c   1.000
_cell.angle_alpha   90.00
_cell.angle_beta   90.00
_cell.angle_gamma   90.00
#
_symmetry.space_group_name_H-M   'P 1'
#
loop_
_entity.id
_entity.type
_entity.pdbx_description
1 polymer ?
#
loop_
_entity_poly.entity_id
_entity_poly.type
_entity_poly.pdbx_seq_one_letter_code
_entity_poly.pdbx_strand_id
1 'polypeptide(L)'
;PVLSSSTIRSINKLVDKNNIYYKLFRLSKLKYCQISIDSLQCPKTLLVATKEFSTIEYLIINNEISTDQLIIILSYVPQLHRLSIGNLTESKHHRVEKDLINLNYLINVSLKLDGFPFNQFEILMINCFRQIRILNIVI
;
A
#
# COMPACT_ATOMS: atom_id res chain seq x y z
N PRO A 1 -17.82 -4.94 -14.66
CA PRO A 1 -17.97 -3.69 -13.87
C PRO A 1 -16.98 -2.61 -14.35
N VAL A 2 -17.43 -1.36 -14.54
CA VAL A 2 -16.65 -0.24 -15.14
C VAL A 2 -16.14 0.76 -14.08
N LEU A 3 -15.96 0.30 -12.84
CA LEU A 3 -15.60 1.17 -11.71
C LEU A 3 -14.18 1.75 -11.89
N SER A 4 -14.08 3.07 -12.03
CA SER A 4 -12.82 3.81 -12.12
C SER A 4 -12.34 4.37 -10.77
N SER A 5 -13.25 4.49 -9.81
CA SER A 5 -12.97 4.94 -8.45
C SER A 5 -13.75 4.10 -7.45
N SER A 6 -13.12 3.81 -6.30
CA SER A 6 -13.74 3.12 -5.18
C SER A 6 -13.23 3.70 -3.87
N THR A 7 -14.17 4.02 -2.98
CA THR A 7 -13.90 4.41 -1.60
C THR A 7 -14.61 3.42 -0.69
N ILE A 8 -13.84 2.62 0.03
CA ILE A 8 -14.35 1.67 1.00
C ILE A 8 -14.12 2.23 2.39
N ARG A 9 -15.23 2.49 3.08
CA ARG A 9 -15.27 2.84 4.50
C ARG A 9 -15.97 1.70 5.22
N SER A 10 -15.25 0.96 6.04
CA SER A 10 -15.80 -0.10 6.86
C SER A 10 -15.63 0.27 8.32
N ILE A 11 -16.75 0.63 8.95
CA ILE A 11 -16.84 0.95 10.39
C ILE A 11 -17.05 -0.34 11.21
N ASN A 12 -17.39 -1.46 10.56
CA ASN A 12 -17.69 -2.75 11.18
C ASN A 12 -16.73 -3.87 10.73
N LYS A 13 -16.70 -4.97 11.50
CA LYS A 13 -15.93 -6.20 11.21
C LYS A 13 -16.45 -6.87 9.93
N LEU A 14 -15.84 -6.54 8.78
CA LEU A 14 -15.95 -7.37 7.57
C LEU A 14 -15.59 -8.82 7.93
N VAL A 15 -16.47 -9.76 7.56
CA VAL A 15 -16.30 -11.19 7.87
C VAL A 15 -15.07 -11.78 7.16
N ASP A 16 -14.76 -11.28 5.96
CA ASP A 16 -13.59 -11.65 5.18
C ASP A 16 -12.79 -10.39 4.79
N LYS A 17 -12.08 -9.81 5.77
CA LYS A 17 -11.13 -8.71 5.55
C LYS A 17 -9.97 -9.12 4.64
N ASN A 18 -9.65 -10.41 4.66
CA ASN A 18 -8.42 -10.92 4.07
C ASN A 18 -8.45 -10.77 2.54
N ASN A 19 -9.58 -10.98 1.89
CA ASN A 19 -9.61 -10.93 0.43
C ASN A 19 -9.91 -9.55 -0.18
N ILE A 20 -10.03 -8.49 0.63
CA ILE A 20 -10.52 -7.21 0.09
C ILE A 20 -9.52 -6.56 -0.86
N TYR A 21 -8.23 -6.52 -0.51
CA TYR A 21 -7.18 -6.00 -1.39
C TYR A 21 -7.13 -6.78 -2.69
N TYR A 22 -7.14 -8.11 -2.62
CA TYR A 22 -7.11 -8.96 -3.80
C TYR A 22 -8.29 -8.71 -4.75
N LYS A 23 -9.50 -8.63 -4.20
CA LYS A 23 -10.71 -8.35 -4.99
C LYS A 23 -10.66 -6.96 -5.61
N LEU A 24 -10.17 -5.95 -4.89
CA LEU A 24 -10.05 -4.58 -5.39
C LEU A 24 -8.99 -4.46 -6.49
N PHE A 25 -7.83 -5.09 -6.29
CA PHE A 25 -6.69 -4.96 -7.19
C PHE A 25 -6.96 -5.65 -8.53
N ARG A 26 -7.85 -6.64 -8.56
CA ARG A 26 -8.36 -7.28 -9.79
C ARG A 26 -9.37 -6.44 -10.59
N LEU A 27 -9.83 -5.31 -10.07
CA LEU A 27 -10.75 -4.44 -10.82
C LEU A 27 -9.98 -3.70 -11.91
N SER A 28 -10.10 -4.19 -13.15
CA SER A 28 -9.32 -3.79 -14.33
C SER A 28 -9.45 -2.33 -14.77
N LYS A 29 -10.38 -1.56 -14.20
CA LYS A 29 -10.56 -0.14 -14.49
C LYS A 29 -10.35 0.75 -13.28
N LEU A 30 -10.10 0.19 -12.10
CA LEU A 30 -9.98 0.95 -10.87
C LEU A 30 -8.67 1.74 -10.90
N LYS A 31 -8.78 3.07 -10.97
CA LYS A 31 -7.66 4.02 -10.95
C LYS A 31 -7.46 4.65 -9.58
N TYR A 32 -8.57 4.94 -8.88
CA TYR A 32 -8.54 5.52 -7.54
C TYR A 32 -9.09 4.52 -6.52
N CYS A 33 -8.33 4.25 -5.47
CA CYS A 33 -8.71 3.34 -4.40
C CYS A 33 -8.42 3.98 -3.04
N GLN A 34 -9.46 4.21 -2.25
CA GLN A 34 -9.34 4.63 -0.86
C GLN A 34 -9.90 3.57 0.07
N ILE A 35 -9.11 3.15 1.05
CA ILE A 35 -9.44 2.07 1.99
C ILE A 35 -9.34 2.60 3.42
N SER A 36 -10.43 2.44 4.18
CA SER A 36 -10.52 2.76 5.61
C SER A 36 -11.27 1.63 6.30
N ILE A 37 -10.56 0.72 6.95
CA ILE A 37 -11.08 -0.50 7.56
C ILE A 37 -10.28 -0.80 8.83
N ASP A 38 -10.94 -0.70 9.98
CA ASP A 38 -10.27 -0.96 11.26
C ASP A 38 -9.71 -2.38 11.34
N SER A 39 -8.53 -2.55 11.94
CA SER A 39 -7.88 -3.84 12.21
C SER A 39 -7.79 -4.77 10.99
N LEU A 40 -7.30 -4.26 9.85
CA LEU A 40 -6.94 -5.14 8.74
C LEU A 40 -5.63 -5.85 9.05
N GLN A 41 -5.70 -7.15 9.27
CA GLN A 41 -4.54 -7.99 9.05
C GLN A 41 -4.44 -8.17 7.54
N CYS A 42 -3.33 -7.73 6.93
CA CYS A 42 -2.99 -8.22 5.61
C CYS A 42 -2.95 -9.75 5.72
N PRO A 43 -3.60 -10.49 4.81
CA PRO A 43 -3.58 -11.94 4.84
C PRO A 43 -2.14 -12.41 4.86
N LYS A 44 -1.84 -13.36 5.74
CA LYS A 44 -0.60 -14.15 5.65
C LYS A 44 -0.43 -14.82 4.27
N THR A 45 -1.51 -14.88 3.49
CA THR A 45 -1.60 -15.48 2.16
C THR A 45 -1.43 -14.49 1.00
N LEU A 46 -1.38 -13.16 1.22
CA LEU A 46 -1.02 -12.24 0.14
C LEU A 46 0.48 -12.37 -0.08
N LEU A 47 0.83 -13.17 -1.07
CA LEU A 47 2.18 -13.29 -1.58
C LEU A 47 2.49 -12.08 -2.46
N VAL A 48 3.79 -11.82 -2.67
CA VAL A 48 4.22 -10.81 -3.63
C VAL A 48 3.63 -11.14 -5.01
N ALA A 49 3.08 -10.13 -5.68
CA ALA A 49 2.44 -10.28 -6.97
C ALA A 49 3.48 -10.68 -8.05
N THR A 50 3.25 -11.79 -8.74
CA THR A 50 4.16 -12.26 -9.80
C THR A 50 3.63 -12.05 -11.21
N LYS A 51 2.31 -11.85 -11.41
CA LYS A 51 1.69 -11.82 -12.75
C LYS A 51 0.47 -10.91 -12.91
N GLU A 52 -0.33 -10.71 -11.87
CA GLU A 52 -1.55 -9.89 -11.95
C GLU A 52 -1.30 -8.52 -11.32
N PHE A 53 -1.22 -7.50 -12.17
CA PHE A 53 -1.06 -6.12 -11.74
C PHE A 53 -2.37 -5.35 -11.81
N SER A 54 -2.59 -4.51 -10.80
CA SER A 54 -3.72 -3.60 -10.73
C SER A 54 -3.47 -2.36 -11.57
N THR A 55 -4.56 -1.75 -12.04
CA THR A 55 -4.54 -0.50 -12.79
C THR A 55 -4.55 0.76 -11.91
N ILE A 56 -4.51 0.59 -10.59
CA ILE A 56 -4.61 1.68 -9.60
C ILE A 56 -3.44 2.64 -9.76
N GLU A 57 -3.76 3.92 -9.84
CA GLU A 57 -2.83 5.05 -9.93
C GLU A 57 -2.81 5.87 -8.63
N TYR A 58 -3.91 5.85 -7.87
CA TYR A 58 -4.06 6.60 -6.62
C TYR A 58 -4.52 5.65 -5.53
N LEU A 59 -3.68 5.44 -4.52
CA LEU A 59 -3.96 4.55 -3.40
C LEU A 59 -3.87 5.32 -2.09
N ILE A 60 -4.96 5.28 -1.33
CA ILE A 60 -5.04 5.84 0.02
C ILE A 60 -5.42 4.72 0.98
N ILE A 61 -4.58 4.47 1.98
CA ILE A 61 -4.85 3.52 3.06
C ILE A 61 -4.83 4.31 4.36
N ASN A 62 -6.00 4.56 4.93
CA ASN A 62 -6.12 5.33 6.16
C ASN A 62 -5.86 4.49 7.42
N ASN A 63 -5.61 3.20 7.26
CA ASN A 63 -5.41 2.26 8.35
C ASN A 63 -3.95 2.18 8.76
N GLU A 64 -3.71 1.63 9.93
CA GLU A 64 -2.40 1.10 10.30
C GLU A 64 -2.03 -0.07 9.38
N ILE A 65 -0.83 0.01 8.79
CA ILE A 65 -0.21 -1.08 8.04
C ILE A 65 1.27 -1.20 8.43
N SER A 66 1.80 -2.43 8.41
CA SER A 66 3.24 -2.62 8.58
C SER A 66 4.00 -2.46 7.27
N THR A 67 5.32 -2.23 7.35
CA THR A 67 6.21 -2.18 6.17
C THR A 67 6.13 -3.41 5.27
N ASP A 68 6.03 -4.62 5.84
CA ASP A 68 5.89 -5.85 5.03
C ASP A 68 4.58 -5.85 4.23
N GLN A 69 3.50 -5.40 4.85
CA GLN A 69 2.19 -5.33 4.20
C GLN A 69 2.20 -4.30 3.08
N LEU A 70 2.85 -3.15 3.32
CA LEU A 70 3.03 -2.12 2.33
C LEU A 70 3.79 -2.65 1.10
N ILE A 71 4.90 -3.36 1.30
CA ILE A 71 5.70 -3.98 0.22
C ILE A 71 4.81 -4.91 -0.61
N ILE A 72 4.08 -5.81 0.03
CA ILE A 72 3.18 -6.73 -0.67
C ILE A 72 2.14 -5.94 -1.49
N ILE A 73 1.49 -4.95 -0.88
CA ILE A 73 0.50 -4.11 -1.56
C ILE A 73 1.12 -3.42 -2.79
N LEU A 74 2.30 -2.81 -2.63
CA LEU A 74 2.97 -2.08 -3.70
C LEU A 74 3.35 -2.99 -4.88
N SER A 75 3.65 -4.26 -4.64
CA SER A 75 3.92 -5.22 -5.72
C SER A 75 2.73 -5.42 -6.68
N TYR A 76 1.50 -5.21 -6.22
CA TYR A 76 0.30 -5.30 -7.04
C TYR A 76 -0.01 -4.02 -7.83
N VAL A 77 0.61 -2.88 -7.50
CA VAL A 77 0.26 -1.57 -8.07
C VAL A 77 1.48 -0.90 -8.74
N PRO A 78 2.13 -1.52 -9.74
CA PRO A 78 3.33 -0.94 -10.37
C PRO A 78 3.05 0.38 -11.12
N GLN A 79 1.79 0.66 -11.46
CA GLN A 79 1.34 1.89 -12.12
C GLN A 79 0.97 3.01 -11.13
N LEU A 80 1.30 2.85 -9.84
CA LEU A 80 0.92 3.81 -8.81
C LEU A 80 1.63 5.15 -9.01
N HIS A 81 0.87 6.24 -9.02
CA HIS A 81 1.37 7.61 -9.12
C HIS A 81 1.34 8.33 -7.77
N ARG A 82 0.35 8.02 -6.93
CA ARG A 82 0.17 8.61 -5.61
C ARG A 82 -0.14 7.56 -4.55
N LEU A 83 0.59 7.62 -3.45
CA LEU A 83 0.40 6.81 -2.27
C LEU A 83 0.12 7.71 -1.06
N SER A 84 -0.87 7.37 -0.25
CA SER A 84 -1.08 7.98 1.07
C SER A 84 -1.37 6.89 2.11
N ILE A 85 -0.57 6.88 3.18
CA ILE A 85 -0.67 5.93 4.29
C ILE A 85 -0.96 6.68 5.59
N GLY A 86 -2.04 6.28 6.27
CA GLY A 86 -2.59 6.92 7.45
C GLY A 86 -1.90 6.54 8.76
N ASN A 87 -1.27 5.36 8.86
CA ASN A 87 -0.31 5.04 9.92
C ASN A 87 0.60 3.89 9.44
N LEU A 88 1.92 4.09 9.51
CA LEU A 88 2.90 3.08 9.11
C LEU A 88 3.65 2.57 10.35
N THR A 89 3.67 1.25 10.55
CA THR A 89 4.37 0.59 11.66
C THR A 89 5.54 -0.25 11.19
N GLU A 90 6.55 -0.38 12.03
CA GLU A 90 7.70 -1.25 11.77
C GLU A 90 7.25 -2.72 11.75
N SER A 91 7.64 -3.46 10.71
CA SER A 91 7.47 -4.90 10.70
C SER A 91 8.49 -5.60 11.58
N LYS A 92 8.07 -6.72 12.21
CA LYS A 92 8.96 -7.57 13.01
C LYS A 92 9.91 -8.43 12.15
N HIS A 93 9.77 -8.40 10.82
CA HIS A 93 10.51 -9.26 9.91
C HIS A 93 11.31 -8.41 8.91
N HIS A 94 12.63 -8.59 8.88
CA HIS A 94 13.56 -7.76 8.08
C HIS A 94 13.79 -8.24 6.64
N ARG A 95 12.84 -8.93 6.00
CA ARG A 95 13.05 -9.44 4.63
C ARG A 95 12.44 -8.51 3.60
N VAL A 96 13.11 -7.38 3.35
CA VAL A 96 12.85 -6.60 2.14
C VAL A 96 13.66 -7.25 1.01
N GLU A 97 13.02 -8.10 0.22
CA GLU A 97 13.61 -8.57 -1.04
C GLU A 97 13.63 -7.37 -2.01
N LYS A 98 14.84 -6.85 -2.24
CA LYS A 98 15.12 -5.58 -2.94
C LYS A 98 14.67 -5.53 -4.40
N ASP A 99 14.35 -6.68 -5.00
CA ASP A 99 14.21 -6.81 -6.46
C ASP A 99 12.75 -6.81 -6.95
N LEU A 100 11.76 -6.73 -6.05
CA LEU A 100 10.38 -7.09 -6.40
C LEU A 100 9.48 -5.93 -6.80
N ILE A 101 9.84 -4.67 -6.51
CA ILE A 101 8.89 -3.56 -6.66
C ILE A 101 9.49 -2.41 -7.46
N ASN A 102 9.06 -2.32 -8.71
CA ASN A 102 9.40 -1.21 -9.59
C ASN A 102 8.25 -0.20 -9.67
N LEU A 103 8.35 0.91 -8.95
CA LEU A 103 7.34 1.98 -8.90
C LEU A 103 7.76 3.21 -9.71
N ASN A 104 8.08 3.01 -10.99
CA ASN A 104 8.60 4.07 -11.88
C ASN A 104 7.68 5.30 -12.02
N TYR A 105 6.39 5.14 -11.75
CA TYR A 105 5.39 6.20 -11.91
C TYR A 105 5.07 6.92 -10.60
N LEU A 106 5.58 6.44 -9.46
CA LEU A 106 5.24 6.96 -8.15
C LEU A 106 5.92 8.32 -7.92
N ILE A 107 5.11 9.37 -7.88
CA ILE A 107 5.58 10.75 -7.81
C ILE A 107 5.29 11.37 -6.43
N ASN A 108 4.18 10.99 -5.81
CA ASN A 108 3.74 11.58 -4.54
C ASN A 108 3.52 10.50 -3.49
N VAL A 109 4.19 10.65 -2.36
CA VAL A 109 4.05 9.78 -1.18
C VAL A 109 3.70 10.63 0.03
N SER A 110 2.64 10.24 0.73
CA SER A 110 2.26 10.81 2.02
C SER A 110 2.23 9.72 3.08
N LEU A 111 2.96 9.91 4.18
CA LEU A 111 3.10 8.93 5.26
C LEU A 111 2.83 9.60 6.60
N LYS A 112 2.08 8.92 7.46
CA LYS A 112 2.04 9.20 8.89
C LYS A 112 2.93 8.21 9.64
N LEU A 113 3.89 8.71 10.40
CA LEU A 113 5.01 7.96 10.97
C LEU A 113 5.02 8.01 12.51
N ASP A 114 3.91 7.65 13.15
CA ASP A 114 3.77 7.71 14.61
C ASP A 114 4.73 6.70 15.29
N GLY A 115 5.86 7.20 15.82
CA GLY A 115 6.87 6.35 16.48
C GLY A 115 7.65 5.42 15.55
N PHE A 116 7.63 5.68 14.24
CA PHE A 116 8.32 4.85 13.26
C PHE A 116 9.85 5.12 13.26
N PRO A 117 10.70 4.09 13.39
CA PRO A 117 12.15 4.30 13.47
C PRO A 117 12.74 4.90 12.19
N PHE A 118 13.58 5.92 12.36
CA PHE A 118 14.15 6.66 11.22
C PHE A 118 15.06 5.80 10.32
N ASN A 119 15.82 4.87 10.90
CA ASN A 119 16.64 3.92 10.14
C ASN A 119 15.79 3.02 9.22
N GLN A 120 14.61 2.59 9.67
CA GLN A 120 13.68 1.83 8.83
C GLN A 120 13.08 2.70 7.74
N PHE A 121 12.84 3.98 8.05
CA PHE A 121 12.32 4.94 7.08
C PHE A 121 13.32 5.18 5.94
N GLU A 122 14.60 5.33 6.27
CA GLU A 122 15.67 5.44 5.27
C GLU A 122 15.71 4.20 4.36
N ILE A 123 15.62 2.99 4.93
CA ILE A 123 15.56 1.75 4.16
C ILE A 123 14.34 1.74 3.22
N LEU A 124 13.17 2.16 3.71
CA LEU A 124 11.94 2.22 2.90
C LEU A 124 12.08 3.22 1.75
N MET A 125 12.65 4.40 2.03
CA MET A 125 12.91 5.42 1.01
C MET A 125 13.83 4.90 -0.08
N ILE A 126 14.92 4.24 0.31
CA ILE A 126 15.89 3.64 -0.63
C ILE A 126 15.27 2.47 -1.38
N ASN A 127 14.40 1.66 -0.80
CA ASN A 127 13.93 0.45 -1.48
C ASN A 127 12.66 0.66 -2.30
N CYS A 128 11.75 1.53 -1.86
CA CYS A 128 10.42 1.67 -2.48
C CYS A 128 10.20 3.04 -3.13
N PHE A 129 10.84 4.11 -2.63
CA PHE A 129 10.48 5.49 -2.96
C PHE A 129 11.61 6.31 -3.60
N ARG A 130 12.53 5.64 -4.33
CA ARG A 130 13.72 6.29 -4.92
C ARG A 130 13.41 7.46 -5.86
N GLN A 131 12.28 7.42 -6.56
CA GLN A 131 11.98 8.33 -7.68
C GLN A 131 10.88 9.36 -7.35
N ILE A 132 10.47 9.45 -6.08
CA ILE A 132 9.39 10.35 -5.69
C ILE A 132 9.84 11.81 -5.81
N ARG A 133 8.90 12.69 -6.15
CA ARG A 133 9.14 14.15 -6.22
C ARG A 133 8.57 14.88 -5.02
N ILE A 134 7.51 14.35 -4.44
CA ILE A 134 6.80 14.95 -3.32
C ILE A 134 6.72 13.92 -2.20
N LEU A 135 7.21 14.30 -1.03
CA LEU A 135 7.15 13.53 0.19
C LEU A 135 6.48 14.37 1.28
N ASN A 136 5.33 13.91 1.76
CA ASN A 136 4.60 14.53 2.85
C ASN A 136 4.66 13.63 4.08
N ILE A 137 5.24 14.12 5.17
CA ILE A 137 5.38 13.36 6.42
C ILE A 137 4.55 14.04 7.49
N VAL A 138 3.76 13.25 8.21
CA VAL A 138 3.06 13.63 9.44
C VAL A 138 3.64 12.79 10.58
N ILE A 139 3.97 13.43 11.70
CA ILE A 139 4.59 12.83 12.90
C ILE A 139 3.64 13.01 14.07
#